data_AF-X1JDP6-F1
#
_entry.id   AF-X1JDP6-F1
#
_cell.length_a   1.000
_cell.length_b   1.000
_cell.length_c   1.000
_cell.angle_alpha   90.00
_cell.angle_beta   90.00
_cell.angle_gamma   90.00
#
_symmetry.space_group_name_H-M   'P 1'
#
loop_
_entity.id
_entity.type
_entity.pdbx_description
1 polymer ?
#
loop_
_entity_poly.entity_id
_entity_poly.type
_entity_poly.pdbx_seq_one_letter_code
_entity_poly.pdbx_strand_id
1 'polypeptide(L)'
;FQGISQEEDITTLGRGGSDTTAVALATSLKAASCEIYTDVGGIYTADPRIVSSAKRLKKISYDEMLELSSLGAKVMQLRSAELAKRYNVRLHVRSTFSNKSGTMITKRGLEAPGVSGVTYDKDQAKITIQSVPDRPGIASVIFNEIAKENINVDMIIQSASLKGLTDVSFTIAGTDLKKALPAIKVIAKRIKAKGVASSKGIAKVSIVGVGMRSHPGVAARMFSCLAKERINIGMISTSEIKISCAIDGKDVQKAVKSLHKEFGLE
;
A
#
# COMPACT_ATOMS: atom_id res chain seq x y z
N PHE A 1 23.29 -10.08 2.20
CA PHE A 1 22.82 -8.71 1.87
C PHE A 1 23.96 -7.79 1.43
N GLN A 2 25.09 -8.34 0.99
CA GLN A 2 26.29 -7.59 0.62
C GLN A 2 26.55 -7.74 -0.89
N GLY A 3 27.33 -6.82 -1.45
CA GLY A 3 27.82 -6.86 -2.82
C GLY A 3 29.18 -6.16 -2.92
N ILE A 4 29.71 -6.06 -4.13
CA ILE A 4 30.96 -5.37 -4.42
C ILE A 4 30.73 -4.31 -5.51
N SER A 5 31.31 -3.13 -5.36
CA SER A 5 31.28 -2.08 -6.39
C SER A 5 32.25 -2.44 -7.55
N GLN A 6 32.24 -1.64 -8.62
CA GLN A 6 33.24 -1.78 -9.69
C GLN A 6 34.67 -1.42 -9.22
N GLU A 7 34.79 -0.67 -8.12
CA GLU A 7 36.05 -0.25 -7.49
C GLU A 7 36.48 -1.22 -6.38
N GLU A 8 35.85 -2.40 -6.31
CA GLU A 8 36.10 -3.45 -5.31
C GLU A 8 35.68 -3.12 -3.87
N ASP A 9 34.93 -2.03 -3.66
CA ASP A 9 34.40 -1.69 -2.34
C ASP A 9 33.25 -2.61 -1.92
N ILE A 10 33.24 -3.02 -0.65
CA ILE A 10 32.13 -3.75 -0.05
C ILE A 10 30.91 -2.83 0.10
N THR A 11 29.78 -3.24 -0.47
CA THR A 11 28.51 -2.50 -0.40
C THR A 11 27.42 -3.32 0.29
N THR A 12 26.38 -2.64 0.78
CA THR A 12 25.19 -3.31 1.33
C THR A 12 23.95 -2.94 0.53
N LEU A 13 23.00 -3.87 0.42
CA LEU A 13 21.74 -3.66 -0.30
C LEU A 13 20.65 -2.97 0.53
N GLY A 14 20.98 -2.60 1.78
CA GLY A 14 20.04 -2.01 2.74
C GLY A 14 18.98 -3.00 3.25
N ARG A 15 17.87 -2.45 3.77
CA ARG A 15 16.74 -3.23 4.30
C ARG A 15 16.16 -4.15 3.23
N GLY A 16 16.01 -5.43 3.56
CA GLY A 16 15.53 -6.45 2.62
C GLY A 16 16.59 -6.95 1.64
N GLY A 17 17.86 -6.63 1.89
CA GLY A 17 18.96 -7.06 1.04
C GLY A 17 19.10 -8.58 0.93
N SER A 18 18.77 -9.34 1.97
CA SER A 18 18.83 -10.82 1.92
C SER A 18 17.81 -11.41 0.94
N ASP A 19 16.54 -10.99 1.01
CA ASP A 19 15.51 -11.42 0.04
C ASP A 19 15.92 -11.02 -1.38
N THR A 20 16.45 -9.80 -1.53
CA THR A 20 16.88 -9.29 -2.85
C THR A 20 18.03 -10.12 -3.42
N THR A 21 19.02 -10.46 -2.60
CA THR A 21 20.12 -11.36 -2.99
C THR A 21 19.59 -12.74 -3.38
N ALA A 22 18.66 -13.31 -2.61
CA ALA A 22 18.10 -14.64 -2.89
C ALA A 22 17.39 -14.68 -4.25
N VAL A 23 16.58 -13.65 -4.54
CA VAL A 23 15.88 -13.54 -5.83
C VAL A 23 16.85 -13.27 -6.99
N ALA A 24 17.89 -12.47 -6.78
CA ALA A 24 18.92 -12.22 -7.79
C ALA A 24 19.68 -13.51 -8.13
N LEU A 25 20.10 -14.29 -7.13
CA LEU A 25 20.74 -15.59 -7.34
C LEU A 25 19.80 -16.58 -8.04
N ALA A 26 18.53 -16.67 -7.62
CA ALA A 26 17.54 -17.51 -8.27
C ALA A 26 17.35 -17.14 -9.75
N THR A 27 17.41 -15.85 -10.08
CA THR A 27 17.39 -15.36 -11.47
C THR A 27 18.62 -15.85 -12.23
N SER A 28 19.82 -15.57 -11.73
CA SER A 28 21.08 -15.90 -12.41
C SER A 28 21.27 -17.41 -12.60
N LEU A 29 20.83 -18.20 -11.62
CA LEU A 29 20.91 -19.66 -11.64
C LEU A 29 19.76 -20.31 -12.40
N LYS A 30 18.81 -19.53 -12.94
CA LYS A 30 17.59 -20.02 -13.60
C LYS A 30 16.81 -21.01 -12.72
N ALA A 31 16.75 -20.72 -11.42
CA ALA A 31 16.07 -21.59 -10.46
C ALA A 31 14.57 -21.69 -10.76
N ALA A 32 13.99 -22.86 -10.52
CA ALA A 32 12.55 -23.08 -10.74
C ALA A 32 11.68 -22.21 -9.81
N SER A 33 12.18 -21.89 -8.61
CA SER A 33 11.57 -20.99 -7.62
C SER A 33 12.60 -20.53 -6.60
N CYS A 34 12.31 -19.41 -5.93
CA CYS A 34 13.06 -18.91 -4.78
C CYS A 34 12.18 -19.03 -3.52
N GLU A 35 12.59 -19.84 -2.54
CA GLU A 35 11.88 -19.97 -1.28
C GLU A 35 12.35 -18.91 -0.28
N ILE A 36 11.41 -18.16 0.30
CA ILE A 36 11.66 -17.17 1.33
C ILE A 36 11.08 -17.71 2.64
N TYR A 37 11.96 -18.10 3.56
CA TYR A 37 11.59 -18.59 4.88
C TYR A 37 11.53 -17.44 5.88
N THR A 38 10.41 -17.35 6.60
CA THR A 38 10.11 -16.29 7.56
C THR A 38 9.38 -16.86 8.80
N ASP A 39 9.01 -16.00 9.75
CA ASP A 39 8.25 -16.38 10.94
C ASP A 39 6.75 -16.60 10.65
N VAL A 40 6.22 -16.05 9.55
CA VAL A 40 4.83 -16.23 9.13
C VAL A 40 4.61 -17.42 8.20
N GLY A 41 3.47 -18.10 8.37
CA GLY A 41 3.07 -19.28 7.58
C GLY A 41 2.77 -19.02 6.09
N GLY A 42 2.85 -17.78 5.62
CA GLY A 42 2.47 -17.34 4.28
C GLY A 42 1.76 -16.00 4.30
N ILE A 43 1.15 -15.64 3.18
CA ILE A 43 0.35 -14.42 3.02
C ILE A 43 -1.12 -14.77 3.23
N TYR A 44 -1.85 -13.92 3.95
CA TYR A 44 -3.24 -14.14 4.33
C TYR A 44 -4.18 -13.15 3.65
N THR A 45 -5.45 -13.51 3.55
CA THR A 45 -6.53 -12.66 3.00
C THR A 45 -6.78 -11.39 3.84
N ALA A 46 -6.39 -11.40 5.12
CA ALA A 46 -6.38 -10.25 6.02
C ALA A 46 -5.37 -10.52 7.16
N ASP A 47 -5.06 -9.52 7.99
CA ASP A 47 -4.23 -9.71 9.18
C ASP A 47 -4.93 -10.67 10.18
N PRO A 48 -4.36 -11.86 10.45
CA PRO A 48 -4.98 -12.85 11.34
C PRO A 48 -5.18 -12.35 12.77
N ARG A 49 -4.45 -11.29 13.18
CA ARG A 49 -4.61 -10.65 14.50
C ARG A 49 -5.88 -9.83 14.61
N ILE A 50 -6.42 -9.32 13.49
CA ILE A 50 -7.71 -8.63 13.44
C ILE A 50 -8.83 -9.59 13.05
N VAL A 51 -8.58 -10.47 12.09
CA VAL A 51 -9.57 -11.38 11.52
C VAL A 51 -9.11 -12.81 11.73
N SER A 52 -9.66 -13.48 12.75
CA SER A 52 -9.28 -14.87 13.08
C SER A 52 -9.65 -15.88 11.98
N SER A 53 -10.68 -15.58 11.18
CA SER A 53 -11.09 -16.36 10.00
C SER A 53 -10.21 -16.11 8.76
N ALA A 54 -9.16 -15.29 8.84
CA ALA A 54 -8.30 -15.01 7.70
C ALA A 54 -7.64 -16.29 7.15
N LYS A 55 -7.84 -16.55 5.86
CA LYS A 55 -7.28 -17.70 5.17
C LYS A 55 -5.92 -17.38 4.58
N ARG A 56 -5.01 -18.37 4.66
CA ARG A 56 -3.75 -18.31 3.94
C ARG A 56 -3.98 -18.49 2.44
N LEU A 57 -3.44 -17.59 1.64
CA LEU A 57 -3.49 -17.67 0.19
C LEU A 57 -2.58 -18.81 -0.29
N LYS A 58 -3.09 -19.66 -1.18
CA LYS A 58 -2.27 -20.68 -1.85
C LYS A 58 -1.37 -20.05 -2.92
N LYS A 59 -1.93 -19.11 -3.68
CA LYS A 59 -1.25 -18.37 -4.76
C LYS A 59 -1.69 -16.91 -4.75
N ILE A 60 -0.79 -16.02 -5.12
CA ILE A 60 -1.04 -14.59 -5.29
C ILE A 60 -0.23 -14.06 -6.49
N SER A 61 -0.74 -13.05 -7.20
CA SER A 61 0.03 -12.43 -8.28
C SER A 61 1.17 -11.57 -7.74
N TYR A 62 2.19 -11.29 -8.57
CA TYR A 62 3.21 -10.30 -8.19
C TYR A 62 2.60 -8.93 -7.90
N ASP A 63 1.63 -8.49 -8.70
CA ASP A 63 1.00 -7.17 -8.54
C ASP A 63 0.18 -7.08 -7.25
N GLU A 64 -0.59 -8.14 -6.93
CA GLU A 64 -1.33 -8.22 -5.67
C GLU A 64 -0.37 -8.21 -4.48
N MET A 65 0.75 -8.92 -4.58
CA MET A 65 1.76 -8.92 -3.52
C MET A 65 2.39 -7.54 -3.32
N LEU A 66 2.78 -6.87 -4.40
CA LEU A 66 3.35 -5.52 -4.34
C LEU A 66 2.38 -4.53 -3.69
N GLU A 67 1.11 -4.58 -4.08
CA GLU A 67 0.07 -3.74 -3.50
C GLU A 67 -0.13 -4.05 -2.01
N LEU A 68 -0.28 -5.32 -1.61
CA LEU A 68 -0.39 -5.69 -0.20
C LEU A 68 0.82 -5.26 0.63
N SER A 69 2.04 -5.49 0.13
CA SER A 69 3.29 -5.06 0.79
C SER A 69 3.35 -3.55 0.98
N SER A 70 2.91 -2.77 -0.02
CA SER A 70 2.92 -1.30 0.05
C SER A 70 1.93 -0.74 1.07
N LEU A 71 0.91 -1.52 1.46
CA LEU A 71 -0.21 -1.12 2.31
C LEU A 71 -0.14 -1.69 3.72
N GLY A 72 1.04 -2.14 4.15
CA GLY A 72 1.27 -2.59 5.53
C GLY A 72 1.32 -4.10 5.74
N ALA A 73 1.12 -4.93 4.71
CA ALA A 73 1.36 -6.37 4.81
C ALA A 73 2.89 -6.64 4.84
N LYS A 74 3.49 -6.58 6.04
CA LYS A 74 4.95 -6.72 6.27
C LYS A 74 5.48 -8.16 6.11
N VAL A 75 5.02 -8.90 5.10
CA VAL A 75 5.41 -10.30 4.88
C VAL A 75 6.65 -10.42 3.98
N MET A 76 6.79 -9.54 2.98
CA MET A 76 7.91 -9.56 2.04
C MET A 76 8.37 -8.14 1.70
N GLN A 77 9.67 -7.98 1.48
CA GLN A 77 10.27 -6.72 1.09
C GLN A 77 9.90 -6.36 -0.36
N LEU A 78 9.51 -5.11 -0.60
CA LEU A 78 8.97 -4.67 -1.89
C LEU A 78 9.97 -4.91 -3.04
N ARG A 79 11.24 -4.55 -2.83
CA ARG A 79 12.31 -4.67 -3.84
C ARG A 79 12.52 -6.11 -4.34
N SER A 80 12.44 -7.10 -3.44
CA SER A 80 12.63 -8.51 -3.83
C SER A 80 11.43 -9.02 -4.64
N ALA A 81 10.21 -8.60 -4.30
CA ALA A 81 9.01 -8.91 -5.08
C ALA A 81 9.03 -8.22 -6.46
N GLU A 82 9.53 -6.98 -6.56
CA GLU A 82 9.70 -6.27 -7.84
C GLU A 82 10.71 -6.98 -8.74
N LEU A 83 11.85 -7.40 -8.18
CA LEU A 83 12.87 -8.14 -8.91
C LEU A 83 12.32 -9.46 -9.44
N ALA A 84 11.57 -10.17 -8.59
CA ALA A 84 10.92 -11.42 -8.96
C ALA A 84 9.91 -11.24 -10.09
N LYS A 85 9.10 -10.17 -10.05
CA LYS A 85 8.19 -9.80 -11.14
C LYS A 85 8.94 -9.56 -12.44
N ARG A 86 10.01 -8.75 -12.38
CA ARG A 86 10.80 -8.34 -13.56
C ARG A 86 11.41 -9.54 -14.29
N TYR A 87 11.97 -10.48 -13.54
CA TYR A 87 12.63 -11.66 -14.09
C TYR A 87 11.77 -12.92 -14.07
N ASN A 88 10.48 -12.78 -13.74
CA ASN A 88 9.51 -13.87 -13.64
C ASN A 88 9.95 -15.04 -12.73
N VAL A 89 10.65 -14.73 -11.64
CA VAL A 89 11.06 -15.71 -10.64
C VAL A 89 9.89 -16.02 -9.71
N ARG A 90 9.46 -17.28 -9.68
CA ARG A 90 8.43 -17.73 -8.73
C ARG A 90 8.96 -17.65 -7.31
N LEU A 91 8.23 -16.99 -6.41
CA LEU A 91 8.60 -16.88 -5.01
C LEU A 91 7.71 -17.76 -4.15
N HIS A 92 8.28 -18.38 -3.14
CA HIS A 92 7.53 -19.23 -2.23
C HIS A 92 7.75 -18.78 -0.79
N VAL A 93 6.78 -18.07 -0.22
CA VAL A 93 6.85 -17.60 1.17
C VAL A 93 6.40 -18.71 2.11
N ARG A 94 7.29 -19.14 3.00
CA ARG A 94 7.08 -20.27 3.93
C ARG A 94 7.51 -19.89 5.34
N SER A 95 7.01 -20.63 6.33
CA SER A 95 7.48 -20.47 7.70
C SER A 95 8.64 -21.40 7.99
N THR A 96 9.68 -20.90 8.66
CA THR A 96 10.78 -21.72 9.21
C THR A 96 10.27 -22.68 10.30
N PHE A 97 9.16 -22.35 10.96
CA PHE A 97 8.63 -23.08 12.12
C PHE A 97 7.52 -24.08 11.76
N SER A 98 7.20 -24.26 10.47
CA SER A 98 6.14 -25.19 10.08
C SER A 98 6.34 -25.80 8.69
N ASN A 99 5.93 -27.06 8.53
CA ASN A 99 5.89 -27.74 7.23
C ASN A 99 4.67 -27.37 6.37
N LYS A 100 3.93 -26.31 6.73
CA LYS A 100 2.78 -25.85 5.93
C LYS A 100 3.25 -25.38 4.55
N SER A 101 2.38 -25.52 3.57
CA SER A 101 2.74 -25.30 2.16
C SER A 101 3.01 -23.85 1.77
N GLY A 102 2.84 -22.85 2.64
CA GLY A 102 3.18 -21.45 2.33
C GLY A 102 2.45 -20.84 1.11
N THR A 103 2.75 -19.61 0.76
CA THR A 103 2.11 -18.90 -0.36
C THR A 103 3.06 -18.79 -1.54
N MET A 104 2.59 -19.19 -2.72
CA MET A 104 3.32 -19.02 -3.98
C MET A 104 2.97 -17.68 -4.64
N ILE A 105 3.97 -16.84 -4.88
CA ILE A 105 3.85 -15.59 -5.65
C ILE A 105 4.33 -15.87 -7.07
N THR A 106 3.43 -15.69 -8.04
CA THR A 106 3.70 -16.04 -9.44
C THR A 106 2.78 -15.28 -10.40
N LYS A 107 2.92 -15.43 -11.72
CA LYS A 107 1.93 -14.92 -12.67
C LYS A 107 0.60 -15.65 -12.48
N ARG A 108 -0.50 -14.91 -12.43
CA ARG A 108 -1.87 -15.46 -12.43
C ARG A 108 -2.52 -15.28 -13.80
N GLY A 109 -3.38 -16.22 -14.18
CA GLY A 109 -4.25 -16.11 -15.34
C GLY A 109 -5.51 -15.29 -15.05
N LEU A 110 -6.37 -15.12 -16.07
CA LEU A 110 -7.56 -14.26 -16.05
C LEU A 110 -8.62 -14.66 -15.01
N GLU A 111 -8.66 -15.93 -14.60
CA GLU A 111 -9.61 -16.47 -13.60
C GLU A 111 -9.15 -16.21 -12.16
N ALA A 112 -8.97 -14.95 -11.80
CA ALA A 112 -8.65 -14.55 -10.44
C ALA A 112 -9.92 -14.12 -9.67
N PRO A 113 -10.00 -14.35 -8.35
CA PRO A 113 -11.08 -13.82 -7.54
C PRO A 113 -11.11 -12.29 -7.62
N GLY A 114 -12.31 -11.71 -7.52
CA GLY A 114 -12.50 -10.25 -7.60
C GLY A 114 -11.63 -9.50 -6.59
N VAL A 115 -11.61 -9.93 -5.33
CA VAL A 115 -10.73 -9.43 -4.27
C VAL A 115 -9.94 -10.60 -3.70
N SER A 116 -8.63 -10.43 -3.52
CA SER A 116 -7.73 -11.44 -2.93
C SER A 116 -7.40 -11.15 -1.47
N GLY A 117 -7.49 -9.89 -1.03
CA GLY A 117 -7.25 -9.56 0.36
C GLY A 117 -7.69 -8.16 0.79
N VAL A 118 -7.74 -7.98 2.10
CA VAL A 118 -8.00 -6.73 2.80
C VAL A 118 -6.80 -6.39 3.67
N THR A 119 -6.32 -5.16 3.57
CA THR A 119 -5.19 -4.66 4.36
C THR A 119 -5.53 -3.30 4.93
N TYR A 120 -4.72 -2.85 5.89
CA TYR A 120 -4.92 -1.58 6.54
C TYR A 120 -3.59 -0.97 7.01
N ASP A 121 -3.60 0.34 7.18
CA ASP A 121 -2.54 1.11 7.84
C ASP A 121 -3.18 2.08 8.84
N LYS A 122 -2.77 2.02 10.11
CA LYS A 122 -3.35 2.81 11.21
C LYS A 122 -2.62 4.12 11.48
N ASP A 123 -1.40 4.29 10.96
CA ASP A 123 -0.54 5.41 11.35
C ASP A 123 -0.45 6.47 10.25
N GLN A 124 -1.59 7.03 9.89
CA GLN A 124 -1.68 8.05 8.86
C GLN A 124 -2.18 9.39 9.44
N ALA A 125 -1.67 10.47 8.85
CA ALA A 125 -2.20 11.81 9.01
C ALA A 125 -2.61 12.35 7.64
N LYS A 126 -3.73 13.07 7.59
CA LYS A 126 -4.21 13.76 6.40
C LYS A 126 -3.86 15.24 6.49
N ILE A 127 -3.36 15.80 5.39
CA ILE A 127 -3.19 17.23 5.19
C ILE A 127 -4.00 17.65 3.97
N THR A 128 -4.78 18.71 4.08
CA THR A 128 -5.53 19.31 2.98
C THR A 128 -5.14 20.78 2.84
N ILE A 129 -4.61 21.15 1.67
CA ILE A 129 -4.36 22.54 1.29
C ILE A 129 -5.57 23.01 0.48
N GLN A 130 -6.27 24.00 1.02
CA GLN A 130 -7.58 24.43 0.53
C GLN A 130 -7.46 25.55 -0.50
N SER A 131 -8.23 25.46 -1.57
CA SER A 131 -8.36 26.49 -2.61
C SER A 131 -6.99 26.94 -3.14
N VAL A 132 -6.16 25.99 -3.56
CA VAL A 132 -4.92 26.27 -4.27
C VAL A 132 -5.23 26.70 -5.71
N PRO A 133 -4.48 27.65 -6.30
CA PRO A 133 -4.58 27.97 -7.72
C PRO A 133 -4.36 26.73 -8.58
N ASP A 134 -5.27 26.45 -9.50
CA ASP A 134 -5.14 25.35 -10.44
C ASP A 134 -4.36 25.79 -11.67
N ARG A 135 -3.03 25.78 -11.53
CA ARG A 135 -2.10 26.12 -12.61
C ARG A 135 -0.85 25.23 -12.54
N PRO A 136 -0.15 25.04 -13.67
CA PRO A 136 1.08 24.25 -13.70
C PRO A 136 2.09 24.67 -12.63
N GLY A 137 2.73 23.68 -11.99
CA GLY A 137 3.78 23.88 -11.00
C GLY A 137 3.32 23.93 -9.54
N ILE A 138 2.03 24.11 -9.24
CA ILE A 138 1.55 24.22 -7.84
C ILE A 138 1.79 22.93 -7.05
N ALA A 139 1.43 21.78 -7.62
CA ALA A 139 1.71 20.47 -7.01
C ALA A 139 3.22 20.26 -6.79
N SER A 140 4.05 20.66 -7.77
CA SER A 140 5.51 20.56 -7.66
C SER A 140 6.06 21.38 -6.48
N VAL A 141 5.57 22.61 -6.29
CA VAL A 141 5.95 23.44 -5.14
C VAL A 141 5.58 22.77 -3.80
N ILE A 142 4.39 22.16 -3.71
CA ILE A 142 3.94 21.48 -2.49
C ILE A 142 4.81 20.26 -2.19
N PHE A 143 4.97 19.36 -3.16
CA PHE A 143 5.61 18.07 -2.92
C PHE A 143 7.14 18.15 -2.88
N ASN A 144 7.77 19.12 -3.55
CA ASN A 144 9.20 19.36 -3.38
C ASN A 144 9.52 19.82 -1.96
N GLU A 145 8.65 20.59 -1.31
CA GLU A 145 8.89 21.02 0.07
C GLU A 145 8.80 19.84 1.05
N ILE A 146 7.80 18.98 0.88
CA ILE A 146 7.69 17.74 1.66
C ILE A 146 8.88 16.82 1.42
N ALA A 147 9.37 16.73 0.18
CA ALA A 147 10.53 15.91 -0.17
C ALA A 147 11.84 16.41 0.47
N LYS A 148 12.06 17.73 0.59
CA LYS A 148 13.22 18.30 1.31
C LYS A 148 13.25 17.89 2.78
N GLU A 149 12.07 17.72 3.37
CA GLU A 149 11.93 17.23 4.75
C GLU A 149 12.10 15.71 4.85
N ASN A 150 12.39 15.01 3.76
CA ASN A 150 12.52 13.55 3.69
C ASN A 150 11.26 12.81 4.19
N ILE A 151 10.09 13.36 3.87
CA ILE A 151 8.79 12.81 4.28
C ILE A 151 8.18 12.10 3.06
N ASN A 152 7.81 10.83 3.26
CA ASN A 152 7.13 10.06 2.23
C ASN A 152 5.64 10.41 2.20
N VAL A 153 5.14 10.74 1.00
CA VAL A 153 3.72 10.92 0.74
C VAL A 153 3.13 9.61 0.24
N ASP A 154 1.94 9.26 0.73
CA ASP A 154 1.23 8.04 0.36
C ASP A 154 0.09 8.32 -0.63
N MET A 155 -1.10 8.71 -0.15
CA MET A 155 -2.22 9.06 -1.03
C MET A 155 -2.11 10.53 -1.43
N ILE A 156 -2.33 10.84 -2.70
CA ILE A 156 -2.53 12.21 -3.21
C ILE A 156 -3.88 12.26 -3.90
N ILE A 157 -4.72 13.22 -3.51
CA ILE A 157 -6.02 13.48 -4.11
C ILE A 157 -6.11 14.96 -4.42
N GLN A 158 -6.33 15.27 -5.69
CA GLN A 158 -6.71 16.59 -6.16
C GLN A 158 -8.10 16.48 -6.78
N SER A 159 -9.03 17.29 -6.29
CA SER A 159 -10.37 17.36 -6.86
C SER A 159 -10.36 18.07 -8.23
N ALA A 160 -11.45 17.96 -8.98
CA ALA A 160 -11.63 18.81 -10.15
C ALA A 160 -11.65 20.29 -9.75
N SER A 161 -11.05 21.12 -10.60
CA SER A 161 -10.96 22.56 -10.37
C SER A 161 -12.31 23.24 -10.52
N LEU A 162 -12.63 24.12 -9.58
CA LEU A 162 -13.81 24.96 -9.62
C LEU A 162 -13.37 26.42 -9.56
N LYS A 163 -13.68 27.19 -10.62
CA LYS A 163 -13.29 28.61 -10.77
C LYS A 163 -11.75 28.82 -10.68
N GLY A 164 -10.98 27.88 -11.23
CA GLY A 164 -9.51 27.95 -11.23
C GLY A 164 -8.86 27.67 -9.87
N LEU A 165 -9.62 27.10 -8.92
CA LEU A 165 -9.14 26.71 -7.60
C LEU A 165 -9.48 25.24 -7.35
N THR A 166 -8.62 24.55 -6.61
CA THR A 166 -8.84 23.16 -6.19
C THR A 166 -8.32 22.94 -4.78
N ASP A 167 -8.75 21.84 -4.15
CA ASP A 167 -8.13 21.35 -2.93
C ASP A 167 -7.12 20.26 -3.29
N VAL A 168 -5.99 20.25 -2.57
CA VAL A 168 -4.98 19.19 -2.65
C VAL A 168 -4.90 18.53 -1.29
N SER A 169 -5.29 17.26 -1.22
CA SER A 169 -5.23 16.45 -0.01
C SER A 169 -4.21 15.34 -0.18
N PHE A 170 -3.43 15.08 0.85
CA PHE A 170 -2.50 13.96 0.86
C PHE A 170 -2.32 13.35 2.24
N THR A 171 -1.82 12.13 2.29
CA THR A 171 -1.49 11.42 3.53
C THR A 171 0.00 11.22 3.70
N ILE A 172 0.43 11.24 4.96
CA ILE A 172 1.80 10.97 5.41
C ILE A 172 1.73 10.13 6.69
N ALA A 173 2.86 9.57 7.12
CA ALA A 173 2.95 8.91 8.42
C ALA A 173 2.52 9.85 9.56
N GLY A 174 1.78 9.34 10.53
CA GLY A 174 1.28 10.13 11.66
C GLY A 174 2.38 10.74 12.54
N THR A 175 3.58 10.17 12.51
CA THR A 175 4.80 10.68 13.14
C THR A 175 5.33 11.94 12.48
N ASP A 176 5.16 12.08 11.17
CA ASP A 176 5.75 13.14 10.35
C ASP A 176 4.91 14.42 10.35
N LEU A 177 3.67 14.36 10.84
CA LEU A 177 2.75 15.50 10.85
C LEU A 177 3.31 16.74 11.55
N LYS A 178 3.99 16.57 12.69
CA LYS A 178 4.58 17.69 13.44
C LYS A 178 5.66 18.41 12.62
N LYS A 179 6.39 17.68 11.77
CA LYS A 179 7.44 18.19 10.90
C LYS A 179 6.87 18.80 9.60
N ALA A 180 5.90 18.13 8.98
CA ALA A 180 5.31 18.56 7.71
C ALA A 180 4.45 19.83 7.82
N LEU A 181 3.67 19.96 8.91
CA LEU A 181 2.64 20.99 8.99
C LEU A 181 3.17 22.44 8.96
N PRO A 182 4.29 22.79 9.64
CA PRO A 182 4.90 24.10 9.52
C PRO A 182 5.33 24.43 8.08
N ALA A 183 6.03 23.51 7.41
CA ALA A 183 6.49 23.68 6.03
C ALA A 183 5.33 23.92 5.07
N ILE A 184 4.26 23.12 5.18
CA ILE A 184 3.06 23.28 4.36
C ILE A 184 2.34 24.61 4.62
N LYS A 185 2.27 25.09 5.87
CA LYS A 185 1.68 26.40 6.17
C LYS A 185 2.43 27.55 5.50
N VAL A 186 3.76 27.47 5.44
CA VAL A 186 4.58 28.46 4.72
C VAL A 186 4.31 28.41 3.22
N ILE A 187 4.29 27.20 2.64
CA ILE A 187 4.02 27.02 1.22
C ILE A 187 2.60 27.45 0.84
N ALA A 188 1.60 27.12 1.65
CA ALA A 188 0.21 27.52 1.42
C ALA A 188 0.08 29.04 1.27
N LYS A 189 0.77 29.83 2.09
CA LYS A 189 0.83 31.29 1.94
C LYS A 189 1.51 31.70 0.64
N ARG A 190 2.65 31.10 0.31
CA ARG A 190 3.42 31.39 -0.91
C ARG A 190 2.62 31.14 -2.19
N ILE A 191 1.83 30.07 -2.21
CA ILE A 191 0.99 29.70 -3.36
C ILE A 191 -0.39 30.36 -3.35
N LYS A 192 -0.67 31.24 -2.37
CA LYS A 192 -1.96 31.93 -2.20
C LYS A 192 -3.15 30.97 -1.99
N ALA A 193 -2.92 29.86 -1.28
CA ALA A 193 -3.99 28.98 -0.83
C ALA A 193 -4.84 29.65 0.27
N LYS A 194 -6.11 29.26 0.39
CA LYS A 194 -7.02 29.80 1.42
C LYS A 194 -6.69 29.30 2.82
N GLY A 195 -6.25 28.06 2.94
CA GLY A 195 -6.04 27.44 4.25
C GLY A 195 -5.34 26.10 4.18
N VAL A 196 -4.98 25.60 5.37
CA VAL A 196 -4.43 24.25 5.56
C VAL A 196 -5.20 23.61 6.71
N ALA A 197 -5.82 22.47 6.43
CA ALA A 197 -6.43 21.61 7.43
C ALA A 197 -5.57 20.35 7.60
N SER A 198 -5.53 19.81 8.82
CA SER A 198 -4.90 18.52 9.07
C SER A 198 -5.70 17.70 10.08
N SER A 199 -5.56 16.38 9.98
CA SER A 199 -6.17 15.43 10.88
C SER A 199 -5.20 14.28 11.15
N LYS A 200 -5.05 13.91 12.42
CA LYS A 200 -4.29 12.74 12.87
C LYS A 200 -5.26 11.63 13.28
N GLY A 201 -4.76 10.40 13.33
CA GLY A 201 -5.58 9.25 13.71
C GLY A 201 -6.47 8.80 12.56
N ILE A 202 -6.04 9.07 11.33
CA ILE A 202 -6.65 8.53 10.13
C ILE A 202 -6.01 7.17 9.89
N ALA A 203 -6.81 6.24 9.38
CA ALA A 203 -6.33 4.98 8.91
C ALA A 203 -6.76 4.76 7.47
N LYS A 204 -5.96 3.98 6.75
CA LYS A 204 -6.26 3.51 5.40
C LYS A 204 -6.74 2.07 5.49
N VAL A 205 -7.88 1.77 4.88
CA VAL A 205 -8.33 0.40 4.65
C VAL A 205 -8.42 0.16 3.16
N SER A 206 -7.88 -0.97 2.70
CA SER A 206 -7.76 -1.24 1.28
C SER A 206 -8.17 -2.66 0.95
N ILE A 207 -8.84 -2.82 -0.19
CA ILE A 207 -9.06 -4.11 -0.83
C ILE A 207 -8.13 -4.22 -2.04
N VAL A 208 -7.58 -5.41 -2.26
CA VAL A 208 -6.63 -5.69 -3.35
C VAL A 208 -7.04 -6.97 -4.08
N GLY A 209 -7.05 -6.96 -5.41
CA GLY A 209 -7.27 -8.15 -6.21
C GLY A 209 -7.14 -7.90 -7.71
N VAL A 210 -6.43 -8.75 -8.45
CA VAL A 210 -6.33 -8.58 -9.92
C VAL A 210 -7.66 -8.78 -10.64
N GLY A 211 -8.58 -9.54 -10.04
CA GLY A 211 -9.93 -9.76 -10.58
C GLY A 211 -10.78 -8.49 -10.60
N MET A 212 -10.41 -7.42 -9.88
CA MET A 212 -11.16 -6.15 -9.87
C MET A 212 -11.35 -5.54 -11.26
N ARG A 213 -10.42 -5.79 -12.20
CA ARG A 213 -10.48 -5.26 -13.58
C ARG A 213 -11.65 -5.82 -14.39
N SER A 214 -11.99 -7.09 -14.14
CA SER A 214 -13.02 -7.83 -14.88
C SER A 214 -14.33 -7.97 -14.12
N HIS A 215 -14.41 -7.49 -12.88
CA HIS A 215 -15.58 -7.60 -12.02
C HIS A 215 -16.12 -6.20 -11.67
N PRO A 216 -17.09 -5.67 -12.45
CA PRO A 216 -17.74 -4.41 -12.10
C PRO A 216 -18.45 -4.51 -10.74
N GLY A 217 -18.61 -3.37 -10.07
CA GLY A 217 -19.36 -3.29 -8.80
C GLY A 217 -18.55 -3.55 -7.53
N VAL A 218 -17.26 -3.89 -7.62
CA VAL A 218 -16.39 -4.08 -6.43
C VAL A 218 -16.36 -2.81 -5.55
N ALA A 219 -16.23 -1.63 -6.15
CA ALA A 219 -16.25 -0.35 -5.43
C ALA A 219 -17.60 -0.12 -4.72
N ALA A 220 -18.71 -0.35 -5.42
CA ALA A 220 -20.05 -0.18 -4.88
C ALA A 220 -20.29 -1.11 -3.67
N ARG A 221 -19.83 -2.36 -3.75
CA ARG A 221 -19.87 -3.32 -2.63
C ARG A 221 -19.04 -2.85 -1.44
N MET A 222 -17.81 -2.38 -1.67
CA MET A 222 -16.95 -1.84 -0.61
C MET A 222 -17.61 -0.66 0.12
N PHE A 223 -18.10 0.33 -0.62
CA PHE A 223 -18.71 1.52 -0.03
C PHE A 223 -20.02 1.20 0.69
N SER A 224 -20.83 0.31 0.14
CA SER A 224 -22.06 -0.15 0.77
C SER A 224 -21.78 -0.89 2.09
N CYS A 225 -20.73 -1.72 2.12
CA CYS A 225 -20.29 -2.42 3.33
C CYS A 225 -19.86 -1.43 4.43
N LEU A 226 -19.01 -0.45 4.09
CA LEU A 226 -18.57 0.57 5.06
C LEU A 226 -19.75 1.43 5.55
N ALA A 227 -20.68 1.78 4.66
CA ALA A 227 -21.87 2.55 5.00
C ALA A 227 -22.82 1.79 5.95
N LYS A 228 -23.05 0.48 5.73
CA LYS A 228 -23.83 -0.36 6.65
C LYS A 228 -23.26 -0.36 8.07
N GLU A 229 -21.93 -0.30 8.17
CA GLU A 229 -21.23 -0.21 9.44
C GLU A 229 -21.12 1.20 10.02
N ARG A 230 -21.72 2.20 9.36
CA ARG A 230 -21.67 3.63 9.71
C ARG A 230 -20.24 4.20 9.74
N ILE A 231 -19.37 3.68 8.88
CA ILE A 231 -17.99 4.12 8.76
C ILE A 231 -17.93 5.20 7.67
N ASN A 232 -17.57 6.42 8.07
CA ASN A 232 -17.46 7.54 7.13
C ASN A 232 -16.16 7.44 6.30
N ILE A 233 -16.26 7.69 4.99
CA ILE A 233 -15.11 7.68 4.08
C ILE A 233 -14.64 9.12 3.88
N GLY A 234 -13.40 9.41 4.29
CA GLY A 234 -12.81 10.74 4.18
C GLY A 234 -12.07 10.99 2.86
N MET A 235 -11.50 9.94 2.26
CA MET A 235 -10.76 9.99 0.99
C MET A 235 -10.86 8.63 0.29
N ILE A 236 -10.89 8.63 -1.04
CA ILE A 236 -10.87 7.42 -1.87
C ILE A 236 -9.71 7.53 -2.86
N SER A 237 -8.88 6.51 -2.95
CA SER A 237 -7.86 6.37 -3.99
C SER A 237 -7.92 4.96 -4.58
N THR A 238 -7.65 4.83 -5.87
CA THR A 238 -7.76 3.57 -6.59
C THR A 238 -6.57 3.36 -7.53
N SER A 239 -6.17 2.10 -7.71
CA SER A 239 -5.37 1.63 -8.84
C SER A 239 -6.18 0.56 -9.60
N GLU A 240 -5.62 -0.01 -10.67
CA GLU A 240 -6.29 -1.04 -11.46
C GLU A 240 -6.74 -2.27 -10.65
N ILE A 241 -6.11 -2.54 -9.51
CA ILE A 241 -6.35 -3.74 -8.70
C ILE A 241 -6.50 -3.43 -7.20
N LYS A 242 -6.76 -2.17 -6.85
CA LYS A 242 -6.83 -1.69 -5.47
C LYS A 242 -7.85 -0.57 -5.32
N ILE A 243 -8.60 -0.60 -4.23
CA ILE A 243 -9.33 0.57 -3.72
C ILE A 243 -8.93 0.78 -2.26
N SER A 244 -8.54 2.02 -1.94
CA SER A 244 -8.15 2.47 -0.61
C SER A 244 -9.11 3.55 -0.13
N CYS A 245 -9.62 3.41 1.09
CA CYS A 245 -10.44 4.40 1.78
C CYS A 245 -9.70 4.91 3.02
N ALA A 246 -9.61 6.22 3.17
CA ALA A 246 -9.20 6.82 4.44
C ALA A 246 -10.41 6.95 5.37
N ILE A 247 -10.31 6.41 6.57
CA ILE A 247 -11.34 6.34 7.60
C ILE A 247 -10.79 6.79 8.96
N ASP A 248 -11.65 6.97 9.95
CA ASP A 248 -11.21 7.19 11.33
C ASP A 248 -10.49 5.94 11.87
N GLY A 249 -9.36 6.11 12.52
CA GLY A 249 -8.52 5.03 13.03
C GLY A 249 -9.23 4.10 14.02
N LYS A 250 -10.25 4.60 14.73
CA LYS A 250 -11.07 3.77 15.64
C LYS A 250 -11.89 2.71 14.89
N ASP A 251 -12.23 2.95 13.63
CA ASP A 251 -13.12 2.11 12.83
C ASP A 251 -12.38 0.99 12.08
N VAL A 252 -11.04 0.96 12.13
CA VAL A 252 -10.21 0.04 11.33
C VAL A 252 -10.55 -1.43 11.55
N GLN A 253 -10.64 -1.85 12.81
CA GLN A 253 -10.93 -3.27 13.09
C GLN A 253 -12.29 -3.68 12.53
N LYS A 254 -13.27 -2.79 12.66
CA LYS A 254 -14.63 -2.99 12.18
C LYS A 254 -14.67 -3.03 10.64
N ALA A 255 -14.00 -2.08 9.99
CA ALA A 255 -13.88 -2.01 8.53
C ALA A 255 -13.23 -3.27 7.96
N VAL A 256 -12.08 -3.68 8.50
CA VAL A 256 -11.33 -4.85 7.99
C VAL A 256 -12.15 -6.14 8.13
N LYS A 257 -12.77 -6.38 9.29
CA LYS A 257 -13.63 -7.55 9.51
C LYS A 257 -14.83 -7.58 8.55
N SER A 258 -15.51 -6.43 8.41
CA SER A 258 -16.73 -6.34 7.61
C SER A 258 -16.44 -6.50 6.11
N LEU A 259 -15.36 -5.87 5.62
CA LEU A 259 -14.92 -6.04 4.24
C LEU A 259 -14.46 -7.47 3.96
N HIS A 260 -13.71 -8.08 4.88
CA HIS A 260 -13.25 -9.46 4.73
C HIS A 260 -14.43 -10.43 4.59
N LYS A 261 -15.47 -10.27 5.42
CA LYS A 261 -16.73 -11.01 5.30
C LYS A 261 -17.50 -10.71 4.02
N GLU A 262 -17.69 -9.42 3.67
CA GLU A 262 -18.44 -8.98 2.48
C GLU A 262 -17.87 -9.55 1.18
N PHE A 263 -16.55 -9.71 1.10
CA PHE A 263 -15.86 -10.28 -0.06
C PHE A 263 -15.67 -11.81 0.02
N GLY A 264 -16.23 -12.48 1.03
CA GLY A 264 -16.19 -13.94 1.15
C GLY A 264 -14.78 -14.50 1.29
N LEU A 265 -13.92 -13.82 2.06
CA LEU A 265 -12.50 -14.14 2.21
C LEU A 265 -12.19 -15.03 3.42
N GLU A 266 -13.23 -15.48 4.13
CA GLU A 266 -13.18 -16.43 5.25
C GLU A 266 -12.96 -17.85 4.80
#